data_AF-A0A945SRT0-F1
#
_entry.id   AF-A0A945SRT0-F1
#
_cell.length_a   1.000
_cell.length_b   1.000
_cell.length_c   1.000
_cell.angle_alpha   90.00
_cell.angle_beta   90.00
_cell.angle_gamma   90.00
#
_symmetry.space_group_name_H-M   'P 1'
#
loop_
_entity.id
_entity.type
_entity.pdbx_description
1 polymer ?
#
loop_
_entity_poly.entity_id
_entity_poly.type
_entity_poly.pdbx_seq_one_letter_code
_entity_poly.pdbx_strand_id
1 'polypeptide(L)'
;AYGTDGSNCGPPGLLESMRMGCYMMRLTDPEFEDWPDAQTVLSEGYSAGARAIGRAGKVGVLQAGARADITVLKPVEHWHRPMGNPYRHLLYYENGSSTEHVWVDGAQVVEDGRVTTINEEALIAEAGEIAARRRSSLSADALNAVAAQYPAFRQMILDNFAGDIGMERRINLR
;
A
#
# COMPACT_ATOMS: atom_id res chain seq x y z
N ALA A 1 -6.91 3.74 -9.72
CA ALA A 1 -6.50 2.46 -9.13
C ALA A 1 -5.22 2.64 -8.33
N TYR A 2 -5.04 1.88 -7.25
CA TYR A 2 -3.89 2.02 -6.34
C TYR A 2 -2.97 0.80 -6.38
N GLY A 3 -1.69 1.02 -6.09
CA GLY A 3 -0.66 -0.01 -5.94
C GLY A 3 0.41 0.46 -4.96
N THR A 4 1.14 -0.48 -4.37
CA THR A 4 2.12 -0.23 -3.30
C THR A 4 3.56 -0.10 -3.79
N ASP A 5 3.83 -0.50 -5.04
CA ASP A 5 5.18 -0.78 -5.53
C ASP A 5 5.92 -1.84 -4.67
N GLY A 6 7.23 -2.00 -4.86
CA GLY A 6 8.08 -2.93 -4.12
C GLY A 6 8.40 -2.49 -2.68
N SER A 7 8.78 -3.46 -1.84
CA SER A 7 9.08 -3.24 -0.41
C SER A 7 10.30 -2.37 -0.13
N ASN A 8 11.09 -2.02 -1.14
CA ASN A 8 12.18 -1.05 -1.05
C ASN A 8 11.70 0.42 -1.14
N CYS A 9 10.43 0.65 -1.49
CA CYS A 9 9.86 1.98 -1.72
C CYS A 9 8.77 2.36 -0.72
N GLY A 10 8.40 1.46 0.20
CA GLY A 10 7.41 1.72 1.22
C GLY A 10 6.82 0.44 1.84
N PRO A 11 5.94 0.58 2.83
CA PRO A 11 5.20 -0.54 3.40
C PRO A 11 4.23 -1.14 2.36
N PRO A 12 4.04 -2.46 2.32
CA PRO A 12 3.20 -3.14 1.33
C PRO A 12 1.68 -3.00 1.59
N GLY A 13 1.26 -1.94 2.30
CA GLY A 13 -0.12 -1.72 2.71
C GLY A 13 -0.94 -0.98 1.65
N LEU A 14 -1.94 -1.66 1.07
CA LEU A 14 -2.81 -1.02 0.08
C LEU A 14 -3.64 0.12 0.68
N LEU A 15 -4.20 -0.06 1.88
CA LEU A 15 -4.96 1.00 2.59
C LEU A 15 -4.08 2.21 2.91
N GLU A 16 -2.82 1.99 3.24
CA GLU A 16 -1.85 3.06 3.48
C GLU A 16 -1.55 3.84 2.20
N SER A 17 -1.41 3.14 1.06
CA SER A 17 -1.23 3.78 -0.25
C SER A 17 -2.44 4.63 -0.64
N MET A 18 -3.66 4.15 -0.42
CA MET A 18 -4.89 4.91 -0.65
C MET A 18 -4.95 6.17 0.23
N ARG A 19 -4.61 6.02 1.52
CA ARG A 19 -4.60 7.12 2.48
C ARG A 19 -3.55 8.18 2.14
N MET A 20 -2.37 7.75 1.72
CA MET A 20 -1.32 8.66 1.25
C MET A 20 -1.82 9.49 0.06
N GLY A 21 -2.50 8.84 -0.91
CA GLY A 21 -3.13 9.55 -2.03
C GLY A 21 -4.15 10.61 -1.57
N CYS A 22 -4.97 10.29 -0.57
CA CYS A 22 -5.88 11.26 0.03
C CYS A 22 -5.13 12.45 0.62
N TYR A 23 -4.07 12.23 1.40
CA TYR A 23 -3.32 13.32 2.04
C TYR A 23 -2.59 14.20 1.02
N MET A 24 -2.00 13.59 -0.01
CA MET A 24 -1.32 14.34 -1.08
C MET A 24 -2.27 15.26 -1.84
N MET A 25 -3.48 14.80 -2.13
CA MET A 25 -4.50 15.62 -2.77
C MET A 25 -4.90 16.82 -1.90
N ARG A 26 -5.12 16.61 -0.60
CA ARG A 26 -5.45 17.69 0.34
C ARG A 26 -4.37 18.75 0.50
N LEU A 27 -3.12 18.37 0.22
CA LEU A 27 -1.99 19.29 0.27
C LEU A 27 -1.84 20.11 -1.02
N THR A 28 -2.44 19.66 -2.13
CA THR A 28 -2.22 20.23 -3.47
C THR A 28 -3.44 20.95 -4.02
N ASP A 29 -4.65 20.58 -3.60
CA ASP A 29 -5.90 21.17 -4.05
C ASP A 29 -6.72 21.65 -2.84
N PRO A 30 -6.97 22.96 -2.69
CA PRO A 30 -7.75 23.50 -1.58
C PRO A 30 -9.28 23.34 -1.75
N GLU A 31 -9.78 23.00 -2.95
CA GLU A 31 -11.22 22.87 -3.22
C GLU A 31 -11.74 21.52 -2.70
N PHE A 32 -12.10 21.50 -1.41
CA PHE A 32 -12.42 20.26 -0.72
C PHE A 32 -13.77 19.63 -1.13
N GLU A 33 -14.63 20.38 -1.82
CA GLU A 33 -15.90 19.87 -2.35
C GLU A 33 -15.69 18.92 -3.53
N ASP A 34 -14.59 19.08 -4.28
CA ASP A 34 -14.24 18.23 -5.42
C ASP A 34 -13.47 16.96 -5.02
N TRP A 35 -13.08 16.85 -3.74
CA TRP A 35 -12.31 15.70 -3.26
C TRP A 35 -13.16 14.42 -3.28
N PRO A 36 -12.66 13.29 -3.82
CA PRO A 36 -13.32 11.99 -3.72
C PRO A 36 -13.54 11.60 -2.27
N ASP A 37 -14.75 11.12 -2.00
CA ASP A 37 -15.08 10.58 -0.68
C ASP A 37 -14.41 9.22 -0.42
N ALA A 38 -14.50 8.75 0.82
CA ALA A 38 -13.85 7.50 1.22
C ALA A 38 -14.36 6.29 0.42
N GLN A 39 -15.64 6.29 0.03
CA GLN A 39 -16.22 5.21 -0.76
C GLN A 39 -15.63 5.18 -2.18
N THR A 40 -15.47 6.35 -2.79
CA THR A 40 -14.85 6.52 -4.11
C THR A 40 -13.41 6.02 -4.09
N VAL A 41 -12.60 6.46 -3.12
CA VAL A 41 -11.21 6.02 -2.96
C VAL A 41 -11.08 4.52 -2.71
N LEU A 42 -11.97 3.92 -1.90
CA LEU A 42 -11.98 2.47 -1.73
C LEU A 42 -12.35 1.77 -3.05
N SER A 43 -13.35 2.27 -3.79
CA SER A 43 -13.74 1.69 -5.08
C SER A 43 -12.59 1.70 -6.10
N GLU A 44 -11.76 2.75 -6.09
CA GLU A 44 -10.54 2.85 -6.88
C GLU A 44 -9.55 1.71 -6.59
N GLY A 45 -9.42 1.33 -5.31
CA GLY A 45 -8.54 0.26 -4.85
C GLY A 45 -9.09 -1.15 -5.05
N TYR A 46 -10.42 -1.32 -5.11
CA TYR A 46 -11.06 -2.61 -5.29
C TYR A 46 -11.63 -2.78 -6.71
N SER A 47 -12.85 -2.31 -6.97
CA SER A 47 -13.56 -2.59 -8.23
C SER A 47 -12.93 -1.92 -9.45
N ALA A 48 -12.39 -0.70 -9.31
CA ALA A 48 -11.65 -0.05 -10.39
C ALA A 48 -10.26 -0.68 -10.58
N GLY A 49 -9.61 -1.14 -9.50
CA GLY A 49 -8.39 -1.95 -9.59
C GLY A 49 -8.63 -3.24 -10.38
N ALA A 50 -9.72 -3.95 -10.09
CA ALA A 50 -10.14 -5.13 -10.84
C ALA A 50 -10.37 -4.82 -12.33
N ARG A 51 -10.96 -3.66 -12.64
CA ARG A 51 -11.12 -3.18 -14.02
C ARG A 51 -9.78 -2.93 -14.70
N ALA A 52 -8.85 -2.27 -14.01
CA ALA A 52 -7.52 -1.95 -14.53
C ALA A 52 -6.72 -3.21 -14.92
N ILE A 53 -6.93 -4.32 -14.22
CA ILE A 53 -6.29 -5.62 -14.54
C ILE A 53 -7.15 -6.53 -15.45
N GLY A 54 -8.22 -6.01 -16.08
CA GLY A 54 -9.06 -6.78 -17.00
C GLY A 54 -9.98 -7.81 -16.34
N ARG A 55 -10.26 -7.68 -15.04
CA ARG A 55 -11.10 -8.60 -14.24
C ARG A 55 -12.36 -7.93 -13.68
N ALA A 56 -12.88 -6.92 -14.38
CA ALA A 56 -14.08 -6.19 -13.99
C ALA A 56 -15.25 -7.15 -13.68
N GLY A 57 -15.92 -6.95 -12.54
CA GLY A 57 -17.06 -7.78 -12.12
C GLY A 57 -16.72 -9.21 -11.72
N LYS A 58 -15.44 -9.62 -11.77
CA LYS A 58 -14.96 -10.96 -11.36
C LYS A 58 -14.29 -10.95 -9.99
N VAL A 59 -13.61 -9.88 -9.64
CA VAL A 59 -12.93 -9.68 -8.33
C VAL A 59 -13.15 -8.23 -7.88
N GLY A 60 -12.86 -7.92 -6.60
CA GLY A 60 -13.00 -6.56 -6.06
C GLY A 60 -14.44 -6.07 -5.91
N VAL A 61 -15.43 -6.99 -5.99
CA VAL A 61 -16.86 -6.74 -5.83
C VAL A 61 -17.51 -7.88 -5.04
N LEU A 62 -18.52 -7.55 -4.23
CA LEU A 62 -19.34 -8.54 -3.52
C LEU A 62 -20.67 -8.70 -4.25
N GLN A 63 -20.70 -9.60 -5.24
CA GLN A 63 -21.90 -9.88 -6.05
C GLN A 63 -21.95 -11.36 -6.46
N ALA A 64 -23.15 -11.88 -6.73
CA ALA A 64 -23.31 -13.24 -7.21
C ALA A 64 -22.54 -13.45 -8.54
N GLY A 65 -21.82 -14.57 -8.64
CA GLY A 65 -20.99 -14.91 -9.81
C GLY A 65 -19.59 -14.27 -9.85
N ALA A 66 -19.25 -13.42 -8.88
CA ALA A 66 -17.86 -13.00 -8.65
C ALA A 66 -17.10 -14.06 -7.82
N ARG A 67 -15.76 -13.98 -7.84
CA ARG A 67 -14.88 -14.79 -6.99
C ARG A 67 -15.15 -14.45 -5.52
N ALA A 68 -15.10 -15.47 -4.67
CA ALA A 68 -15.24 -15.29 -3.22
C ALA A 68 -13.91 -14.82 -2.59
N ASP A 69 -13.49 -13.62 -2.99
CA ASP A 69 -12.34 -12.89 -2.43
C ASP A 69 -12.87 -11.94 -1.34
N ILE A 70 -12.81 -12.38 -0.08
CA ILE A 70 -13.51 -11.73 1.05
C ILE A 70 -12.51 -11.50 2.19
N THR A 71 -12.54 -10.31 2.77
CA THR A 71 -11.82 -9.97 4.00
C THR A 71 -12.82 -9.56 5.06
N VAL A 72 -12.74 -10.20 6.23
CA VAL A 72 -13.52 -9.85 7.42
C VAL A 72 -12.60 -9.23 8.44
N LEU A 73 -13.03 -8.07 8.95
CA LEU A 73 -12.31 -7.29 9.95
C LEU A 73 -13.05 -7.37 11.28
N LYS A 74 -12.31 -7.58 12.37
CA LYS A 74 -12.82 -7.53 13.75
C LYS A 74 -12.62 -6.12 14.33
N PRO A 75 -13.68 -5.34 14.56
CA PRO A 75 -13.52 -3.98 15.06
C PRO A 75 -12.85 -3.95 16.45
N VAL A 76 -11.60 -3.53 16.49
CA VAL A 76 -10.87 -3.21 17.73
C VAL A 76 -11.53 -2.05 18.50
N GLU A 77 -11.87 -2.26 19.77
CA GLU A 77 -12.74 -1.35 20.52
C GLU A 77 -12.20 0.07 20.70
N HIS A 78 -10.88 0.26 20.88
CA HIS A 78 -10.34 1.56 21.27
C HIS A 78 -10.10 2.53 20.10
N TRP A 79 -10.03 2.06 18.86
CA TRP A 79 -9.90 2.94 17.67
C TRP A 79 -11.01 2.77 16.63
N HIS A 80 -11.78 1.67 16.67
CA HIS A 80 -12.97 1.49 15.82
C HIS A 80 -14.28 1.90 16.48
N ARG A 81 -14.29 2.25 17.78
CA ARG A 81 -15.52 2.66 18.49
C ARG A 81 -15.39 4.05 19.15
N PRO A 82 -16.45 4.87 19.10
CA PRO A 82 -17.72 4.64 18.39
C PRO A 82 -17.54 4.61 16.86
N MET A 83 -18.23 3.68 16.18
CA MET A 83 -18.11 3.51 14.73
C MET A 83 -19.05 4.51 14.04
N GLY A 84 -18.46 5.48 13.33
CA GLY A 84 -19.19 6.48 12.57
C GLY A 84 -19.45 5.99 11.13
N ASN A 85 -18.75 6.60 10.16
CA ASN A 85 -18.80 6.16 8.78
C ASN A 85 -17.81 4.99 8.57
N PRO A 86 -18.28 3.78 8.21
CA PRO A 86 -17.41 2.60 8.08
C PRO A 86 -16.38 2.73 6.95
N TYR A 87 -16.70 3.44 5.85
CA TYR A 87 -15.74 3.70 4.77
C TYR A 87 -14.61 4.59 5.24
N ARG A 88 -14.92 5.64 6.00
CA ARG A 88 -13.89 6.51 6.61
C ARG A 88 -13.08 5.73 7.63
N HIS A 89 -13.71 4.84 8.40
CA HIS A 89 -13.03 3.99 9.36
C HIS A 89 -12.00 3.08 8.68
N LEU A 90 -12.42 2.36 7.64
CA LEU A 90 -11.57 1.49 6.84
C LEU A 90 -10.43 2.27 6.17
N LEU A 91 -10.72 3.42 5.56
CA LEU A 91 -9.70 4.18 4.82
C LEU A 91 -8.69 4.87 5.73
N TYR A 92 -9.15 5.56 6.79
CA TYR A 92 -8.28 6.45 7.57
C TYR A 92 -7.67 5.82 8.82
N TYR A 93 -8.25 4.75 9.38
CA TYR A 93 -7.82 4.23 10.68
C TYR A 93 -7.30 2.77 10.62
N GLU A 94 -7.81 1.94 9.71
CA GLU A 94 -7.39 0.55 9.61
C GLU A 94 -5.96 0.42 9.02
N ASN A 95 -5.19 -0.57 9.48
CA ASN A 95 -3.81 -0.82 9.04
C ASN A 95 -3.54 -2.29 8.66
N GLY A 96 -4.58 -3.12 8.60
CA GLY A 96 -4.55 -4.56 8.38
C GLY A 96 -4.59 -5.39 9.67
N SER A 97 -4.25 -4.82 10.83
CA SER A 97 -4.15 -5.56 12.10
C SER A 97 -5.48 -6.10 12.62
N SER A 98 -6.61 -5.58 12.15
CA SER A 98 -7.93 -6.09 12.53
C SER A 98 -8.44 -7.24 11.64
N THR A 99 -7.64 -7.69 10.68
CA THR A 99 -8.00 -8.80 9.79
C THR A 99 -8.22 -10.08 10.58
N GLU A 100 -9.44 -10.61 10.56
CA GLU A 100 -9.84 -11.81 11.30
C GLU A 100 -9.92 -13.03 10.38
N HIS A 101 -10.56 -12.87 9.21
CA HIS A 101 -10.69 -13.94 8.23
C HIS A 101 -10.48 -13.43 6.80
N VAL A 102 -9.86 -14.26 5.95
CA VAL A 102 -9.65 -13.96 4.54
C VAL A 102 -9.93 -15.20 3.71
N TRP A 103 -10.72 -15.02 2.65
CA TRP A 103 -10.95 -16.01 1.60
C TRP A 103 -10.39 -15.50 0.27
N VAL A 104 -9.76 -16.41 -0.48
CA VAL A 104 -9.30 -16.19 -1.85
C VAL A 104 -9.90 -17.30 -2.71
N ASP A 105 -10.72 -16.91 -3.68
CA ASP A 105 -11.52 -17.84 -4.50
C ASP A 105 -12.30 -18.88 -3.66
N GLY A 106 -12.81 -18.46 -2.50
CA GLY A 106 -13.57 -19.31 -1.58
C GLY A 106 -12.73 -20.23 -0.69
N ALA A 107 -11.41 -20.30 -0.88
CA ALA A 107 -10.51 -20.98 0.05
C ALA A 107 -10.11 -20.03 1.18
N GLN A 108 -10.30 -20.47 2.43
CA GLN A 108 -9.91 -19.67 3.59
C GLN A 108 -8.39 -19.72 3.79
N VAL A 109 -7.74 -18.56 3.70
CA VAL A 109 -6.28 -18.40 3.82
C VAL A 109 -5.84 -17.71 5.11
N VAL A 110 -6.79 -17.05 5.79
CA VAL A 110 -6.62 -16.51 7.15
C VAL A 110 -7.81 -16.92 8.01
N GLU A 111 -7.52 -17.45 9.19
CA GLU A 111 -8.50 -17.88 10.18
C GLU A 111 -8.08 -17.39 11.57
N ASP A 112 -9.00 -16.72 12.29
CA ASP A 112 -8.76 -16.11 13.59
C ASP A 112 -7.48 -15.27 13.66
N GLY A 113 -7.23 -14.49 12.60
CA GLY A 113 -6.06 -13.62 12.46
C GLY A 113 -4.74 -14.33 12.17
N ARG A 114 -4.76 -15.63 11.85
CA ARG A 114 -3.56 -16.43 11.52
C ARG A 114 -3.58 -16.89 10.07
N VAL A 115 -2.44 -16.79 9.38
CA VAL A 115 -2.32 -17.32 8.01
C VAL A 115 -2.26 -18.85 8.07
N THR A 116 -3.14 -19.52 7.32
CA THR A 116 -3.30 -20.99 7.38
C THR A 116 -2.50 -21.74 6.32
N THR A 117 -1.94 -21.01 5.35
CA THR A 117 -1.34 -21.58 4.13
C THR A 117 0.19 -21.68 4.17
N ILE A 118 0.83 -21.06 5.17
CA ILE A 118 2.29 -21.03 5.32
C ILE A 118 2.69 -21.21 6.78
N ASN A 119 3.92 -21.67 7.00
CA ASN A 119 4.57 -21.57 8.31
C ASN A 119 5.32 -20.23 8.38
N GLU A 120 4.74 -19.26 9.09
CA GLU A 120 5.30 -17.90 9.22
C GLU A 120 6.69 -17.90 9.84
N GLU A 121 6.92 -18.70 10.89
CA GLU A 121 8.23 -18.78 11.57
C GLU A 121 9.31 -19.32 10.63
N ALA A 122 9.00 -20.38 9.89
CA ALA A 122 9.90 -20.94 8.89
C ALA A 122 10.20 -19.96 7.76
N LEU A 123 9.19 -19.23 7.28
CA LEU A 123 9.35 -18.22 6.24
C LEU A 123 10.24 -17.06 6.70
N ILE A 124 10.07 -16.59 7.95
CA ILE A 124 10.91 -15.54 8.54
C ILE A 124 12.35 -16.02 8.68
N ALA A 125 12.56 -17.26 9.13
CA ALA A 125 13.89 -17.86 9.23
C ALA A 125 14.58 -17.93 7.85
N GLU A 126 13.89 -18.44 6.83
CA GLU A 126 14.40 -18.51 5.46
C GLU A 126 14.75 -17.11 4.91
N ALA A 127 13.87 -16.12 5.12
CA ALA A 127 14.13 -14.74 4.71
C ALA A 127 15.40 -14.17 5.40
N GLY A 128 15.60 -14.48 6.67
CA GLY A 128 16.80 -14.12 7.43
C GLY A 128 18.08 -14.72 6.83
N GLU A 129 18.05 -16.00 6.47
CA GLU A 129 19.18 -16.67 5.82
C GLU A 129 19.51 -16.06 4.45
N ILE A 130 18.49 -15.76 3.64
CA ILE A 130 18.66 -15.11 2.34
C ILE A 130 19.28 -13.72 2.53
N ALA A 131 18.80 -12.94 3.49
CA ALA A 131 19.34 -11.61 3.78
C ALA A 131 20.80 -11.67 4.25
N ALA A 132 21.14 -12.62 5.12
CA ALA A 132 22.51 -12.85 5.59
C ALA A 132 23.45 -13.23 4.43
N ARG A 133 23.02 -14.18 3.59
CA ARG A 133 23.79 -14.61 2.40
C ARG A 133 23.99 -13.48 1.40
N ARG A 134 22.95 -12.68 1.14
CA ARG A 134 23.07 -11.51 0.26
C ARG A 134 24.08 -10.52 0.82
N ARG A 135 24.00 -10.23 2.12
CA ARG A 135 24.92 -9.30 2.79
C ARG A 135 26.37 -9.77 2.72
N SER A 136 26.65 -11.06 2.90
CA SER A 136 28.01 -11.61 2.80
C SER A 136 28.52 -11.71 1.37
N SER A 137 27.63 -11.81 0.37
CA SER A 137 28.00 -11.86 -1.05
C SER A 137 28.30 -10.49 -1.68
N LEU A 138 28.02 -9.38 -0.97
CA LEU A 138 28.31 -8.03 -1.47
C LEU A 138 29.82 -7.79 -1.47
N SER A 139 30.41 -7.66 -2.66
CA SER A 139 31.82 -7.33 -2.80
C SER A 139 32.10 -5.86 -2.47
N ALA A 140 33.31 -5.57 -2.02
CA ALA A 140 33.79 -4.20 -1.87
C ALA A 140 33.67 -3.42 -3.19
N ASP A 141 33.92 -4.06 -4.34
CA ASP A 141 33.77 -3.45 -5.66
C ASP A 141 32.32 -3.05 -5.96
N ALA A 142 31.34 -3.88 -5.60
CA ALA A 142 29.93 -3.55 -5.78
C ALA A 142 29.53 -2.35 -4.90
N LEU A 143 29.99 -2.33 -3.64
CA LEU A 143 29.75 -1.20 -2.72
C LEU A 143 30.40 0.08 -3.23
N ASN A 144 31.63 0.01 -3.72
CA ASN A 144 32.36 1.14 -4.29
C ASN A 144 31.69 1.66 -5.57
N ALA A 145 31.21 0.75 -6.44
CA ALA A 145 30.50 1.11 -7.66
C ALA A 145 29.17 1.83 -7.36
N VAL A 146 28.45 1.41 -6.32
CA VAL A 146 27.24 2.10 -5.86
C VAL A 146 27.60 3.46 -5.24
N ALA A 147 28.62 3.52 -4.38
CA ALA A 147 29.10 4.75 -3.76
C ALA A 147 29.51 5.81 -4.80
N ALA A 148 30.19 5.38 -5.87
CA ALA A 148 30.63 6.26 -6.96
C ALA A 148 29.46 6.90 -7.74
N GLN A 149 28.26 6.31 -7.71
CA GLN A 149 27.08 6.85 -8.38
C GLN A 149 26.35 7.93 -7.56
N TYR A 150 26.52 7.95 -6.23
CA TYR A 150 25.79 8.88 -5.36
C TYR A 150 25.97 10.36 -5.72
N PRO A 151 27.17 10.86 -6.07
CA PRO A 151 27.33 12.25 -6.49
C PRO A 151 26.50 12.59 -7.72
N ALA A 152 26.46 11.69 -8.72
CA ALA A 152 25.68 11.88 -9.93
C ALA A 152 24.17 11.85 -9.64
N PHE A 153 23.69 10.89 -8.86
CA PHE A 153 22.28 10.83 -8.46
C PHE A 153 21.86 12.07 -7.67
N ARG A 154 22.70 12.52 -6.72
CA ARG A 154 22.45 13.74 -5.96
C ARG A 154 22.35 14.95 -6.88
N GLN A 155 23.30 15.10 -7.80
CA GLN A 155 23.30 16.24 -8.71
C GLN A 155 22.09 16.22 -9.63
N MET A 156 21.74 15.06 -10.20
CA MET A 156 20.53 14.86 -11.00
C MET A 156 19.26 15.31 -10.24
N ILE A 157 19.12 14.93 -8.97
CA ILE A 157 17.99 15.37 -8.14
C ILE A 157 18.00 16.89 -8.00
N LEU A 158 19.13 17.50 -7.63
CA LEU A 158 19.23 18.95 -7.46
C LEU A 158 18.93 19.71 -8.76
N ASP A 159 19.48 19.27 -9.88
CA ASP A 159 19.29 19.88 -11.20
C ASP A 159 17.83 19.80 -11.63
N ASN A 160 17.18 18.64 -11.38
CA ASN A 160 15.76 18.49 -11.63
C ASN A 160 15.01 19.60 -10.89
N PHE A 161 15.21 19.77 -9.58
CA PHE A 161 14.53 20.81 -8.79
C PHE A 161 14.97 22.27 -9.07
N ALA A 162 16.07 22.50 -9.77
CA ALA A 162 16.55 23.85 -10.08
C ALA A 162 15.82 24.49 -11.27
N GLY A 163 15.42 23.70 -12.27
CA GLY A 163 14.75 24.21 -13.47
C GLY A 163 13.26 24.47 -13.24
N ASP A 164 12.73 25.63 -13.64
CA ASP A 164 11.28 25.85 -13.66
C ASP A 164 10.63 24.99 -14.75
N ILE A 165 9.73 24.09 -14.33
CA ILE A 165 8.97 23.22 -15.23
C ILE A 165 7.48 23.60 -15.26
N GLY A 166 7.12 24.79 -14.78
CA GLY A 166 5.75 25.27 -14.74
C GLY A 166 4.87 24.61 -13.68
N MET A 167 5.48 23.93 -12.68
CA MET A 167 4.76 23.36 -11.54
C MET A 167 5.58 23.47 -10.24
N GLU A 168 4.89 23.73 -9.13
CA GLU A 168 5.49 23.73 -7.79
C GLU A 168 5.66 22.27 -7.31
N ARG A 169 6.91 21.87 -7.06
CA ARG A 169 7.27 20.48 -6.73
C ARG A 169 7.49 20.21 -5.25
N ARG A 170 7.37 21.25 -4.42
CA ARG A 170 7.51 21.16 -2.95
C ARG A 170 6.47 22.04 -2.32
N ILE A 171 5.80 21.50 -1.31
CA ILE A 171 4.96 22.30 -0.43
C ILE A 171 5.90 23.09 0.47
N ASN A 172 5.99 24.40 0.24
CA ASN A 172 6.72 25.29 1.12
C ASN A 172 5.87 25.57 2.36
N LEU A 173 6.13 24.83 3.44
CA LEU A 173 5.61 25.16 4.77
C LEU A 173 6.36 26.40 5.26
N ARG A 174 5.92 27.59 4.84
CA ARG A 174 6.35 28.87 5.43
C ARG A 174 5.61 29.14 6.73
#